data_AF-D8QND7-F1
#
_entry.id   AF-D8QND7-F1
#
_cell.length_a   1.000
_cell.length_b   1.000
_cell.length_c   1.000
_cell.angle_alpha   90.00
_cell.angle_beta   90.00
_cell.angle_gamma   90.00
#
_symmetry.space_group_name_H-M   'P 1'
#
loop_
_entity.id
_entity.type
_entity.pdbx_description
1 polymer ?
#
loop_
_entity_poly.entity_id
_entity_poly.type
_entity_poly.pdbx_seq_one_letter_code
_entity_poly.pdbx_strand_id
1 'polypeptide(L)'
;GFRSTDDYYDTFKAFLFYCPQGDSPPVILPKIGGSGAAIFDYARGGPQFGADGLLIGPPLVPVMGGLSGPDPNKGEGDLSQAKSRLGLSYACRPDGKDSIFGDDKKATVVEIEVFTCPAIRDMY
;
A
#
# COMPACT_ATOMS: atom_id res chain seq x y z
N GLY A 1 -5.17 13.55 1.10
CA GLY A 1 -4.98 12.20 1.67
C GLY A 1 -5.39 12.20 3.14
N PHE A 2 -5.84 11.06 3.65
CA PHE A 2 -6.25 10.86 5.05
C PHE A 2 -5.18 11.29 6.07
N ARG A 3 -3.90 11.36 5.67
CA ARG A 3 -2.80 11.84 6.52
C ARG A 3 -1.62 12.38 5.70
N SER A 4 -1.90 13.31 4.78
CA SER A 4 -0.94 13.86 3.80
C SER A 4 0.16 14.72 4.43
N THR A 5 1.07 14.08 5.15
CA THR A 5 2.21 14.71 5.84
C THR A 5 3.50 14.69 5.02
N ASP A 6 3.47 14.12 3.81
CA ASP A 6 4.64 13.87 2.95
C ASP A 6 5.74 13.07 3.67
N ASP A 7 5.32 12.04 4.43
CA ASP A 7 6.19 11.23 5.29
C ASP A 7 5.82 9.74 5.22
N TYR A 8 6.68 8.89 5.79
CA TYR A 8 6.45 7.46 5.92
C TYR A 8 6.44 7.02 7.38
N TYR A 9 5.65 5.98 7.67
CA TYR A 9 5.55 5.42 9.02
C TYR A 9 6.20 4.05 9.07
N ASP A 10 7.20 3.93 9.95
CA ASP A 10 7.90 2.68 10.21
C ASP A 10 7.10 1.81 11.17
N THR A 11 6.68 0.63 10.72
CA THR A 11 6.10 -0.39 11.59
C THR A 11 6.21 -1.79 10.98
N PHE A 12 6.71 -2.74 11.75
CA PHE A 12 6.70 -4.16 11.38
C PHE A 12 5.36 -4.83 11.71
N LYS A 13 4.45 -4.15 12.41
CA LYS A 13 3.12 -4.67 12.76
C LYS A 13 2.08 -4.43 11.66
N ALA A 14 2.42 -3.68 10.61
CA ALA A 14 1.54 -3.52 9.46
C ALA A 14 1.32 -4.86 8.75
N PHE A 15 0.14 -5.00 8.18
CA PHE A 15 -0.25 -6.17 7.39
C PHE A 15 -1.14 -5.71 6.23
N LEU A 16 -1.09 -6.48 5.15
CA LEU A 16 -2.10 -6.43 4.10
C LEU A 16 -3.11 -7.56 4.34
N PHE A 17 -4.31 -7.46 3.78
CA PHE A 17 -5.22 -8.57 3.76
C PHE A 17 -6.09 -8.55 2.51
N TYR A 18 -6.62 -9.71 2.13
CA TYR A 18 -7.63 -9.82 1.09
C TYR A 18 -8.74 -10.77 1.52
N CYS A 19 -9.95 -10.51 1.06
CA CYS A 19 -11.08 -11.40 1.24
C CYS A 19 -11.19 -12.29 0.00
N PRO A 20 -11.05 -13.63 0.11
CA PRO A 20 -11.39 -14.54 -0.97
C PRO A 20 -12.87 -14.38 -1.36
N GLN A 21 -13.25 -14.83 -2.56
CA GLN A 21 -14.67 -14.84 -2.94
C GLN A 21 -15.49 -15.73 -1.98
N GLY A 22 -16.70 -15.26 -1.64
CA GLY A 22 -17.62 -15.93 -0.71
C GLY A 22 -17.37 -15.60 0.76
N ASP A 23 -17.93 -16.41 1.67
CA ASP A 23 -17.85 -16.22 3.13
C ASP A 23 -16.54 -16.74 3.75
N SER A 24 -15.44 -16.71 2.99
CA SER A 24 -14.14 -17.14 3.52
C SER A 24 -13.56 -16.06 4.43
N PRO A 25 -12.85 -16.44 5.51
CA PRO A 25 -12.19 -15.47 6.37
C PRO A 25 -11.13 -14.68 5.58
N PRO A 26 -10.87 -13.41 5.95
CA PRO A 26 -9.83 -12.62 5.32
C PRO A 26 -8.46 -13.28 5.54
N VAL A 27 -7.65 -13.28 4.49
CA VAL A 27 -6.28 -13.79 4.54
C VAL A 27 -5.34 -12.63 4.87
N ILE A 28 -4.62 -12.76 5.98
CA ILE A 28 -3.67 -11.75 6.46
C ILE A 28 -2.28 -12.04 5.90
N LEU A 29 -1.65 -11.02 5.33
CA LEU A 29 -0.32 -11.03 4.75
C LEU A 29 0.57 -10.11 5.60
N PRO A 30 1.31 -10.67 6.59
CA PRO A 30 2.14 -9.86 7.47
C PRO A 30 3.30 -9.22 6.70
N LYS A 31 3.81 -8.12 7.22
CA LYS A 31 5.10 -7.60 6.79
C LYS A 31 6.20 -8.59 7.18
N ILE A 32 7.02 -9.00 6.21
CA ILE A 32 8.08 -10.01 6.39
C ILE A 32 9.48 -9.45 6.12
N GLY A 33 9.59 -8.27 5.53
CA GLY A 33 10.88 -7.71 5.13
C GLY A 33 10.80 -6.28 4.60
N GLY A 34 11.88 -5.87 3.94
CA GLY A 34 12.12 -4.50 3.47
C GLY A 34 12.50 -3.54 4.61
N SER A 35 12.54 -2.25 4.31
CA SER A 35 12.65 -1.20 5.33
C SER A 35 11.44 -1.24 6.27
N GLY A 36 11.57 -0.71 7.49
CA GLY A 36 10.46 -0.59 8.44
C GLY A 36 9.26 0.18 7.87
N ALA A 37 9.49 1.00 6.84
CA ALA A 37 8.51 1.84 6.19
C ALA A 37 7.37 1.00 5.60
N ALA A 38 6.24 1.06 6.28
CA ALA A 38 5.06 0.27 5.97
C ALA A 38 3.99 1.06 5.24
N ILE A 39 3.95 2.39 5.44
CA ILE A 39 2.99 3.30 4.82
C ILE A 39 3.80 4.47 4.27
N PHE A 40 3.62 4.78 2.99
CA PHE A 40 4.17 5.98 2.36
C PHE A 40 3.00 6.86 1.93
N ASP A 41 2.96 8.09 2.45
CA ASP A 41 2.02 9.11 2.03
C ASP A 41 2.79 10.17 1.22
N TYR A 42 2.85 9.98 -0.08
CA TYR A 42 3.45 10.95 -0.99
C TYR A 42 2.37 11.91 -1.47
N ALA A 43 2.58 13.22 -1.33
CA ALA A 43 1.56 14.23 -1.58
C ALA A 43 0.90 14.20 -2.99
N ARG A 44 1.54 13.55 -3.97
CA ARG A 44 1.07 13.44 -5.37
C ARG A 44 0.87 12.00 -5.86
N GLY A 45 0.98 11.02 -4.97
CA GLY A 45 0.64 9.63 -5.23
C GLY A 45 -0.56 9.21 -4.40
N GLY A 46 -1.23 8.14 -4.80
CA GLY A 46 -2.15 7.49 -3.89
C GLY A 46 -1.40 6.75 -2.77
N PRO A 47 -2.12 6.19 -1.80
CA PRO A 47 -1.52 5.50 -0.66
C PRO A 47 -0.68 4.31 -1.10
N GLN A 48 0.49 4.15 -0.47
CA GLN A 48 1.37 3.01 -0.73
C GLN A 48 1.69 2.28 0.57
N PHE A 49 1.64 0.97 0.50
CA PHE A 49 1.88 0.07 1.60
C PHE A 49 3.11 -0.78 1.31
N GLY A 50 4.21 -0.47 2.00
CA GLY A 50 5.54 -0.98 1.66
C GLY A 50 6.07 -0.43 0.34
N ALA A 51 7.30 -0.79 0.00
CA ALA A 51 7.93 -0.35 -1.26
C ALA A 51 7.25 -0.97 -2.50
N ASP A 52 6.65 -2.15 -2.33
CA ASP A 52 6.12 -2.97 -3.42
C ASP A 52 4.79 -3.68 -3.11
N GLY A 53 4.35 -3.69 -1.84
CA GLY A 53 3.23 -4.51 -1.37
C GLY A 53 1.90 -4.18 -2.04
N LEU A 54 1.37 -2.99 -1.80
CA LEU A 54 0.16 -2.47 -2.45
C LEU A 54 0.31 -0.97 -2.71
N LEU A 55 0.21 -0.57 -3.96
CA LEU A 55 0.37 0.81 -4.41
C LEU A 55 -0.88 1.22 -5.15
N ILE A 56 -1.59 2.24 -4.67
CA ILE A 56 -2.74 2.84 -5.34
C ILE A 56 -2.27 4.15 -5.99
N GLY A 57 -2.51 4.33 -7.29
CA GLY A 57 -2.04 5.47 -8.06
C GLY A 57 -0.59 5.84 -7.80
N PRO A 58 0.37 4.92 -8.04
CA PRO A 58 1.78 5.25 -7.88
C PRO A 58 2.17 6.41 -8.81
N PRO A 59 3.01 7.34 -8.36
CA PRO A 59 3.46 8.45 -9.20
C PRO A 59 4.22 7.93 -10.42
N LEU A 60 4.10 8.63 -11.54
CA LEU A 60 4.75 8.25 -12.81
C LEU A 60 6.28 8.34 -12.76
N VAL A 61 6.83 8.99 -11.74
CA VAL A 61 8.27 9.11 -11.48
C VAL A 61 8.63 8.60 -10.09
N PRO A 62 9.78 7.92 -9.92
CA PRO A 62 10.26 7.51 -8.61
C PRO A 62 10.43 8.72 -7.67
N VAL A 63 9.93 8.60 -6.44
CA VAL A 63 10.21 9.58 -5.39
C VAL A 63 11.60 9.29 -4.83
N MET A 64 12.63 9.93 -5.39
CA MET A 64 14.00 9.83 -4.89
C MET A 64 14.21 10.77 -3.70
N GLY A 65 13.53 10.51 -2.57
CA GLY A 65 13.87 11.02 -1.23
C GLY A 65 14.17 12.53 -1.09
N GLY A 66 13.71 13.37 -2.01
CA GLY A 66 13.88 14.82 -1.96
C GLY A 66 12.73 15.45 -1.19
N LEU A 67 13.00 16.61 -0.56
CA LEU A 67 12.06 17.43 0.22
C LEU A 67 10.75 17.86 -0.50
N SER A 68 10.54 17.43 -1.76
CA SER A 68 9.54 18.00 -2.66
C SER A 68 8.59 16.98 -3.28
N GLY A 69 8.60 15.72 -2.84
CA GLY A 69 7.80 14.66 -3.48
C GLY A 69 8.18 14.42 -4.95
N PRO A 70 7.34 13.74 -5.75
CA PRO A 70 7.61 13.52 -7.18
C PRO A 70 7.59 14.84 -7.99
N ASP A 71 8.42 14.90 -9.04
CA ASP A 71 8.62 16.08 -9.90
C ASP A 71 7.28 16.71 -10.33
N PRO A 72 7.04 18.01 -10.06
CA PRO A 72 5.78 18.65 -10.35
C PRO A 72 5.39 18.69 -11.83
N ASN A 73 6.34 18.47 -12.73
CA ASN A 73 6.14 18.50 -14.18
C ASN A 73 5.90 17.12 -14.82
N LYS A 74 5.94 16.02 -14.03
CA LYS A 74 5.90 14.65 -14.57
C LYS A 74 4.67 13.82 -14.19
N GLY A 75 3.61 14.48 -13.75
CA GLY A 75 2.27 13.93 -13.68
C GLY A 75 1.95 13.19 -12.38
N GLU A 76 0.69 13.33 -11.98
CA GLU A 76 0.09 12.62 -10.85
C GLU A 76 -0.13 11.14 -11.22
N GLY A 77 -0.11 10.27 -10.22
CA GLY A 77 -0.47 8.85 -10.42
C GLY A 77 -1.97 8.70 -10.70
N ASP A 78 -2.33 7.64 -11.43
CA ASP A 78 -3.74 7.32 -11.68
C ASP A 78 -4.36 6.62 -10.47
N LEU A 79 -5.11 7.38 -9.66
CA LEU A 79 -5.79 6.88 -8.46
C LEU A 79 -6.85 5.79 -8.74
N SER A 80 -7.23 5.60 -10.01
CA SER A 80 -8.11 4.50 -10.43
C SER A 80 -7.38 3.17 -10.64
N GLN A 81 -6.05 3.14 -10.49
CA GLN A 81 -5.23 1.95 -10.72
C GLN A 81 -4.43 1.57 -9.48
N ALA A 82 -4.38 0.27 -9.19
CA ALA A 82 -3.56 -0.30 -8.15
C ALA A 82 -2.55 -1.30 -8.71
N LYS A 83 -1.43 -1.46 -8.02
CA LYS A 83 -0.37 -2.43 -8.33
C LYS A 83 0.05 -3.15 -7.05
N SER A 84 0.38 -4.43 -7.16
CA SER A 84 0.87 -5.23 -6.04
C SER A 84 2.02 -6.13 -6.45
N ARG A 85 2.99 -6.26 -5.53
CA ARG A 85 4.07 -7.25 -5.57
C ARG A 85 4.41 -7.67 -4.14
N LEU A 86 4.15 -8.93 -3.83
CA LEU A 86 4.42 -9.58 -2.55
C LEU A 86 5.74 -10.36 -2.61
N GLY A 87 6.23 -10.76 -1.45
CA GLY A 87 7.41 -11.62 -1.28
C GLY A 87 8.66 -10.89 -0.79
N LEU A 88 8.73 -9.55 -0.90
CA LEU A 88 9.82 -8.74 -0.34
C LEU A 88 9.39 -8.00 0.92
N SER A 89 8.43 -7.07 0.80
CA SER A 89 7.94 -6.30 1.95
C SER A 89 6.90 -7.08 2.76
N TYR A 90 5.94 -7.70 2.08
CA TYR A 90 4.83 -8.43 2.68
C TYR A 90 4.82 -9.89 2.20
N ALA A 91 4.27 -10.78 3.02
CA ALA A 91 4.19 -12.20 2.72
C ALA A 91 3.45 -12.47 1.41
N CYS A 92 3.91 -13.49 0.67
CA CYS A 92 3.16 -14.03 -0.45
C CYS A 92 1.84 -14.63 0.03
N ARG A 93 0.91 -14.76 -0.90
CA ARG A 93 -0.36 -15.45 -0.63
C ARG A 93 -0.12 -16.92 -0.31
N PRO A 94 -1.02 -17.58 0.45
CA PRO A 94 -0.93 -19.01 0.73
C PRO A 94 -0.97 -19.89 -0.53
N ASP A 95 -1.56 -19.39 -1.62
CA ASP A 95 -1.59 -20.03 -2.94
C ASP A 95 -0.28 -19.86 -3.74
N GLY A 96 0.76 -19.26 -3.13
CA GLY A 96 2.07 -19.04 -3.72
C GLY A 96 2.17 -17.82 -4.64
N LYS A 97 1.06 -17.08 -4.85
CA LYS A 97 1.05 -15.91 -5.74
C LYS A 97 1.72 -14.70 -5.11
N ASP A 98 2.37 -13.91 -5.98
CA ASP A 98 3.17 -12.74 -5.62
C ASP A 98 2.40 -11.42 -5.78
N SER A 99 1.07 -11.44 -5.82
CA SER A 99 0.22 -10.24 -5.91
C SER A 99 -1.03 -10.41 -5.09
N ILE A 100 -1.47 -9.36 -4.40
CA ILE A 100 -2.72 -9.40 -3.62
C ILE A 100 -3.94 -9.68 -4.52
N PHE A 101 -3.87 -9.32 -5.80
CA PHE A 101 -4.93 -9.54 -6.80
C PHE A 101 -4.92 -10.96 -7.41
N GLY A 102 -4.05 -11.85 -6.92
CA GLY A 102 -3.93 -13.20 -7.46
C GLY A 102 -2.96 -13.24 -8.64
N ASP A 103 -3.44 -13.64 -9.82
CA ASP A 103 -2.60 -13.81 -11.01
C ASP A 103 -2.21 -12.48 -11.65
N ASP A 104 -3.05 -11.46 -11.47
CA ASP A 104 -2.81 -10.13 -11.97
C ASP A 104 -1.95 -9.31 -11.02
N LYS A 105 -1.10 -8.45 -11.57
CA LYS A 105 -0.26 -7.51 -10.80
C LYS A 105 -0.85 -6.11 -10.70
N LYS A 106 -1.97 -5.88 -11.39
CA LYS A 106 -2.68 -4.60 -11.44
C LYS A 106 -4.17 -4.83 -11.30
N ALA A 107 -4.87 -3.85 -10.73
CA ALA A 107 -6.32 -3.85 -10.64
C ALA A 107 -6.86 -2.43 -10.79
N THR A 108 -8.08 -2.31 -11.30
CA THR A 108 -8.83 -1.05 -11.28
C THR A 108 -9.48 -0.87 -9.92
N VAL A 109 -9.26 0.28 -9.32
CA VAL A 109 -9.85 0.68 -8.04
C VAL A 109 -11.27 1.18 -8.32
N VAL A 110 -12.25 0.55 -7.68
CA VAL A 110 -13.66 0.96 -7.74
C VAL A 110 -13.97 1.93 -6.60
N GLU A 111 -13.51 1.61 -5.40
CA GLU A 111 -13.80 2.36 -4.19
C GLU A 111 -12.63 2.25 -3.20
N ILE A 112 -12.44 3.30 -2.40
CA ILE A 112 -11.47 3.33 -1.30
C ILE A 112 -12.21 3.76 -0.05
N GLU A 113 -12.24 2.87 0.94
CA GLU A 113 -12.76 3.15 2.27
C GLU A 113 -11.61 3.24 3.28
N VAL A 114 -11.70 4.20 4.19
CA VAL A 114 -10.72 4.38 5.26
C VAL A 114 -11.39 4.21 6.60
N PHE A 115 -10.97 3.19 7.32
CA PHE A 115 -11.47 2.88 8.65
C PHE A 115 -10.49 3.35 9.71
N THR A 116 -11.03 3.92 10.80
CA THR A 116 -10.23 4.35 11.95
C THR A 116 -10.86 3.80 13.21
N CYS A 117 -10.02 3.32 14.13
CA CYS A 117 -10.46 2.93 15.46
C CYS A 117 -9.79 3.87 16.47
N PRO A 118 -10.52 4.87 17.01
CA PRO A 118 -9.98 5.80 18.00
C PRO A 118 -9.42 5.07 19.23
N ALA A 119 -10.08 3.98 19.66
CA ALA A 119 -9.60 3.16 20.77
C ALA A 119 -8.23 2.51 20.50
N ILE A 120 -7.90 2.18 19.25
CA ILE A 120 -6.57 1.67 18.88
C ILE A 120 -5.56 2.83 18.79
N ARG A 121 -5.99 4.01 18.34
CA ARG A 121 -5.13 5.20 18.30
C ARG A 121 -4.65 5.59 19.70
N ASP A 122 -5.53 5.52 20.69
CA ASP A 122 -5.22 5.96 22.06
C ASP A 122 -4.45 4.88 22.88
N MET A 123 -4.23 3.68 22.30
CA MET A 123 -3.40 2.61 22.90
C MET A 123 -1.89 2.73 22.60
N TYR A 124 -1.50 3.68 21.75
CA TYR A 124 -0.12 3.96 21.34
C TYR A 124 0.18 5.45 21.51
#